data_AF-A0A143XDF0-F1
#
_entry.id   AF-A0A143XDF0-F1
#
_cell.length_a   1.000
_cell.length_b   1.000
_cell.length_c   1.000
_cell.angle_alpha   90.00
_cell.angle_beta   90.00
_cell.angle_gamma   90.00
#
_symmetry.space_group_name_H-M   'P 1'
#
loop_
_entity.id
_entity.type
_entity.pdbx_description
1 polymer ?
#
loop_
_entity_poly.entity_id
_entity_poly.type
_entity_poly.pdbx_seq_one_letter_code
_entity_poly.pdbx_strand_id
1 'polypeptide(L)'
;MDVTGLIDALFAHDVQGQALSVPWSIDYFSVVVGALTGALFACDRKLDIIGTVVLGLLTGYGGGIIRDMLLQDRGVYFTSHPDLIVICIAICVFVFYFRGLFRHLDATVFFADALSVGLFALAGASKAFACGEGFVLSVILGGITAVGGGAIRDICVGETPGIFQQSNFYAVAGLGGSFAFVALAYAGCPLPIAGVACVFAVTFLRYWSVYFDWKTASEADLTPHVARGVGKVRRVAAGVFLHGGDATARQRRLPRLLRRRHAASGRVQGGDRARDRADAALESEGFDACSRADGAAARSGAASPDASRACGARVREEVVRNDGDAGVDSASCKDGSRD
;
A
#
# COMPACT_ATOMS: atom_id res chain seq x y z
N MET A 1 7.25 -29.58 37.57
CA MET A 1 8.21 -29.13 36.55
C MET A 1 7.91 -27.66 36.33
N ASP A 2 8.70 -26.79 36.95
CA ASP A 2 8.46 -25.35 36.93
C ASP A 2 8.72 -24.79 35.53
N VAL A 3 7.70 -24.12 34.98
CA VAL A 3 7.78 -23.41 33.70
C VAL A 3 8.91 -22.37 33.72
N THR A 4 9.16 -21.77 34.89
CA THR A 4 10.26 -20.85 35.15
C THR A 4 11.63 -21.52 35.03
N GLY A 5 11.78 -22.77 35.49
CA GLY A 5 13.03 -23.52 35.38
C GLY A 5 13.31 -23.99 33.95
N LEU A 6 12.27 -24.23 33.14
CA LEU A 6 12.41 -24.54 31.72
C LEU A 6 12.76 -23.29 30.90
N ILE A 7 12.20 -22.14 31.28
CA ILE A 7 12.57 -20.82 30.77
C ILE A 7 14.03 -20.52 31.12
N ASP A 8 14.44 -20.65 32.38
CA ASP A 8 15.82 -20.43 32.80
C ASP A 8 16.78 -21.40 32.09
N ALA A 9 16.42 -22.67 31.92
CA ALA A 9 17.25 -23.62 31.17
C ALA A 9 17.37 -23.30 29.67
N LEU A 10 16.33 -22.73 29.05
CA LEU A 10 16.34 -22.23 27.66
C LEU A 10 17.19 -20.95 27.48
N PHE A 11 17.40 -20.20 28.57
CA PHE A 11 18.16 -18.94 28.59
C PHE A 11 19.55 -19.03 29.26
N ALA A 12 19.89 -20.15 29.92
CA ALA A 12 21.08 -20.25 30.79
C ALA A 12 22.29 -20.99 30.20
N HIS A 13 22.27 -21.43 28.93
CA HIS A 13 23.51 -21.96 28.34
C HIS A 13 24.46 -20.81 27.90
N ASP A 14 25.59 -20.75 28.61
CA ASP A 14 26.78 -19.92 28.45
C ASP A 14 26.80 -18.50 29.04
N VAL A 15 26.99 -18.49 30.36
CA VAL A 15 27.85 -17.54 31.08
C VAL A 15 29.32 -17.97 30.89
N GLN A 16 30.05 -17.29 30.01
CA GLN A 16 31.52 -17.18 30.09
C GLN A 16 32.04 -16.09 29.14
N GLY A 17 32.46 -14.96 29.73
CA GLY A 17 33.27 -13.93 29.05
C GLY A 17 32.56 -12.59 28.87
N GLN A 18 33.20 -11.53 29.34
CA GLN A 18 32.77 -10.14 29.11
C GLN A 18 32.80 -9.81 27.61
N ALA A 19 31.69 -10.05 26.93
CA ALA A 19 31.30 -9.48 25.65
C ALA A 19 29.78 -9.55 25.59
N LEU A 20 29.12 -8.53 25.06
CA LEU A 20 27.68 -8.49 24.85
C LEU A 20 27.24 -9.65 23.95
N SER A 21 26.98 -10.84 24.50
CA SER A 21 26.41 -11.94 23.75
C SER A 21 24.90 -11.75 23.66
N VAL A 22 24.43 -11.53 22.43
CA VAL A 22 23.01 -11.73 22.10
C VAL A 22 22.65 -13.15 22.55
N PRO A 23 21.57 -13.37 23.32
CA PRO A 23 21.16 -14.72 23.66
C PRO A 23 20.89 -15.47 22.36
N TRP A 24 21.72 -16.47 22.05
CA TRP A 24 21.58 -17.31 20.85
C TRP A 24 20.16 -17.85 20.73
N SER A 25 19.50 -18.12 21.86
CA SER A 25 18.08 -18.51 21.93
C SER A 25 17.13 -17.56 21.20
N ILE A 26 17.40 -16.24 21.19
CA ILE A 26 16.53 -15.25 20.54
C ILE A 26 16.69 -15.31 19.02
N ASP A 27 17.92 -15.35 18.50
CA ASP A 27 18.12 -15.49 17.05
C ASP A 27 17.54 -16.83 16.55
N TYR A 28 17.75 -17.93 17.29
CA TYR A 28 17.14 -19.24 16.97
C TYR A 28 15.61 -19.15 16.90
N PHE A 29 14.98 -18.61 17.95
CA PHE A 29 13.54 -18.53 18.02
C PHE A 29 12.96 -17.60 16.96
N SER A 30 13.62 -16.47 16.69
CA SER A 30 13.22 -15.53 15.62
C SER A 30 13.18 -16.20 14.26
N VAL A 31 14.26 -16.91 13.90
CA VAL A 31 14.39 -17.59 12.61
C VAL A 31 13.39 -18.73 12.48
N VAL A 32 13.17 -19.51 13.54
CA VAL A 32 12.18 -20.60 13.55
C VAL A 32 10.76 -20.06 13.35
N VAL A 33 10.37 -19.01 14.07
CA VAL A 33 9.04 -18.41 13.92
C VAL A 33 8.91 -17.76 12.54
N GLY A 34 9.94 -17.08 12.04
CA GLY A 34 9.96 -16.50 10.69
C GLY A 34 9.88 -17.54 9.58
N ALA A 35 10.53 -18.69 9.74
CA ALA A 35 10.44 -19.80 8.79
C ALA A 35 9.04 -20.42 8.80
N LEU A 36 8.44 -20.59 9.98
CA LEU A 36 7.06 -21.05 10.14
C LEU A 36 6.06 -20.10 9.45
N THR A 37 6.14 -18.79 9.70
CA THR A 37 5.25 -17.80 9.07
C THR A 37 5.48 -17.70 7.57
N GLY A 38 6.73 -17.80 7.10
CA GLY A 38 7.07 -17.85 5.68
C GLY A 38 6.51 -19.10 4.97
N ALA A 39 6.62 -20.27 5.60
CA ALA A 39 6.05 -21.51 5.08
C ALA A 39 4.51 -21.47 5.05
N LEU A 40 3.88 -20.90 6.08
CA LEU A 40 2.44 -20.66 6.11
C LEU A 40 2.00 -19.61 5.07
N PHE A 41 2.84 -18.64 4.73
CA PHE A 41 2.53 -17.77 3.60
C PHE A 41 2.65 -18.50 2.26
N ALA A 42 3.68 -19.34 2.10
CA ALA A 42 3.94 -20.07 0.86
C ALA A 42 2.80 -21.02 0.46
N CYS A 43 2.29 -21.85 1.38
CA CYS A 43 1.18 -22.74 1.01
C CYS A 43 -0.17 -22.02 0.88
N ASP A 44 -0.35 -20.79 1.40
CA ASP A 44 -1.55 -19.97 1.11
C ASP A 44 -1.55 -19.56 -0.37
N ARG A 45 -0.36 -19.33 -0.91
CA ARG A 45 -0.11 -19.03 -2.32
C ARG A 45 0.03 -20.29 -3.19
N LYS A 46 -0.28 -21.47 -2.63
CA LYS A 46 -0.25 -22.77 -3.31
C LYS A 46 1.10 -23.07 -3.99
N LEU A 47 2.20 -22.65 -3.37
CA LEU A 47 3.54 -22.98 -3.84
C LEU A 47 3.87 -24.46 -3.59
N ASP A 48 4.77 -25.01 -4.41
CA ASP A 48 5.29 -26.38 -4.23
C ASP A 48 6.13 -26.52 -2.95
N ILE A 49 6.47 -27.75 -2.56
CA ILE A 49 7.28 -28.05 -1.37
C ILE A 49 8.63 -27.34 -1.41
N ILE A 50 9.30 -27.31 -2.57
CA ILE A 50 10.58 -26.61 -2.71
C ILE A 50 10.36 -25.10 -2.55
N GLY A 51 9.30 -24.55 -3.16
CA GLY A 51 8.92 -23.15 -2.98
C GLY A 51 8.63 -22.80 -1.53
N THR A 52 7.96 -23.70 -0.79
CA THR A 52 7.64 -23.53 0.62
C THR A 52 8.89 -23.50 1.50
N VAL A 53 9.82 -24.42 1.27
CA VAL A 53 11.10 -24.47 2.00
C VAL A 53 11.95 -23.24 1.70
N VAL A 54 12.10 -22.87 0.42
CA VAL A 54 12.91 -21.71 0.03
C VAL A 54 12.31 -20.43 0.58
N LEU A 55 10.99 -20.23 0.45
CA LEU A 55 10.34 -19.01 0.95
C LEU A 55 10.37 -18.94 2.48
N GLY A 56 10.18 -20.06 3.18
CA GLY A 56 10.35 -20.15 4.63
C GLY A 56 11.77 -19.77 5.07
N LEU A 57 12.80 -20.34 4.44
CA LEU A 57 14.19 -19.99 4.72
C LEU A 57 14.49 -18.50 4.43
N LEU A 58 14.02 -17.96 3.31
CA LEU A 58 14.18 -16.54 2.99
C LEU A 58 13.49 -15.63 3.99
N THR A 59 12.31 -16.02 4.48
CA THR A 59 11.58 -15.23 5.49
C THR A 59 12.29 -15.26 6.83
N GLY A 60 12.72 -16.44 7.29
CA GLY A 60 13.40 -16.63 8.57
C GLY A 60 14.81 -16.02 8.60
N TYR A 61 15.62 -16.25 7.57
CA TYR A 61 17.01 -15.77 7.54
C TYR A 61 17.17 -14.39 6.90
N GLY A 62 16.25 -13.95 6.05
CA GLY A 62 16.41 -12.74 5.24
C GLY A 62 16.69 -11.49 6.07
N GLY A 63 15.95 -11.28 7.17
CA GLY A 63 16.17 -10.16 8.07
C GLY A 63 17.57 -10.19 8.71
N GLY A 64 17.99 -11.36 9.20
CA GLY A 64 19.32 -11.55 9.80
C GLY A 64 20.47 -11.41 8.80
N ILE A 65 20.30 -11.88 7.57
CA ILE A 65 21.29 -11.70 6.49
C ILE A 65 21.46 -10.22 6.14
N ILE A 66 20.35 -9.49 5.97
CA ILE A 66 20.40 -8.04 5.70
C ILE A 66 21.14 -7.33 6.84
N ARG A 67 20.78 -7.62 8.10
CA ARG A 67 21.42 -7.06 9.30
C ARG A 67 22.94 -7.31 9.31
N ASP A 68 23.33 -8.56 9.13
CA ASP A 68 24.73 -8.96 9.23
C ASP A 68 25.57 -8.37 8.09
N MET A 69 25.01 -8.27 6.89
CA MET A 69 25.65 -7.57 5.76
C MET A 69 25.83 -6.08 6.03
N LEU A 70 24.86 -5.43 6.66
CA LEU A 70 24.93 -4.00 7.00
C LEU A 70 25.94 -3.70 8.12
N LEU A 71 26.06 -4.59 9.11
CA LEU A 71 27.06 -4.45 10.19
C LEU A 71 28.48 -4.77 9.74
N GLN A 72 28.65 -5.44 8.59
CA GLN A 72 29.94 -5.95 8.11
C GLN A 72 30.72 -6.74 9.19
N ASP A 73 29.98 -7.37 10.12
CA ASP A 73 30.55 -8.17 11.19
C ASP A 73 31.00 -9.53 10.64
N ARG A 74 32.03 -10.12 11.27
CA ARG A 74 32.87 -11.22 10.71
C ARG A 74 32.17 -12.57 10.48
N GLY A 75 30.85 -12.65 10.61
CA GLY A 75 30.09 -13.87 10.35
C GLY A 75 28.62 -13.60 10.08
N VAL A 76 28.12 -14.15 8.97
CA VAL A 76 26.67 -14.22 8.71
C VAL A 76 26.09 -15.30 9.63
N TYR A 77 25.04 -14.97 10.37
CA TYR A 77 24.39 -15.90 11.29
C TYR A 77 23.99 -17.21 10.59
N PHE A 78 23.55 -17.11 9.34
CA PHE A 78 23.24 -18.24 8.45
C PHE A 78 24.39 -19.25 8.33
N THR A 79 25.64 -18.80 8.20
CA THR A 79 26.79 -19.70 8.02
C THR A 79 27.34 -20.27 9.32
N SER A 80 26.94 -19.67 10.45
CA SER A 80 27.48 -20.01 11.77
C SER A 80 26.76 -21.20 12.40
N HIS A 81 25.51 -21.46 12.02
CA HIS A 81 24.64 -22.49 12.61
C HIS A 81 23.96 -23.35 11.53
N PRO A 82 24.68 -24.33 10.93
CA PRO A 82 24.12 -25.20 9.89
C PRO A 82 23.01 -26.12 10.41
N ASP A 83 23.00 -26.43 11.70
CA ASP A 83 21.97 -27.18 12.40
C ASP A 83 20.60 -26.48 12.34
N LEU A 84 20.58 -25.15 12.51
CA LEU A 84 19.35 -24.36 12.41
C LEU A 84 18.74 -24.41 11.01
N ILE A 85 19.55 -24.50 9.96
CA ILE A 85 19.05 -24.63 8.58
C ILE A 85 18.26 -25.93 8.44
N VAL A 86 18.79 -27.05 8.97
CA VAL A 86 18.13 -28.35 8.91
C VAL A 86 16.81 -28.32 9.69
N ILE A 87 16.79 -27.68 10.86
CA ILE A 87 15.56 -27.50 11.66
C ILE A 87 14.52 -26.70 10.86
N CYS A 88 14.90 -25.58 10.26
CA CYS A 88 13.99 -24.77 9.46
C CYS A 88 13.43 -25.52 8.25
N ILE A 89 14.26 -26.33 7.56
CA ILE A 89 13.81 -27.19 6.46
C ILE A 89 12.77 -28.20 6.98
N ALA A 90 13.06 -28.88 8.10
CA ALA A 90 12.14 -29.84 8.69
C ALA A 90 10.80 -29.19 9.06
N ILE A 91 10.82 -27.98 9.64
CA ILE A 91 9.62 -27.20 9.96
C ILE A 91 8.84 -26.83 8.69
N CYS A 92 9.51 -26.34 7.66
CA CYS A 92 8.85 -25.98 6.40
C CYS A 92 8.17 -27.19 5.74
N VAL A 93 8.86 -28.34 5.73
CA VAL A 93 8.30 -29.61 5.24
C VAL A 93 7.11 -30.05 6.09
N PHE A 94 7.23 -29.96 7.42
CA PHE A 94 6.12 -30.26 8.32
C PHE A 94 4.90 -29.37 8.06
N VAL A 95 5.09 -28.06 7.93
CA VAL A 95 4.03 -27.09 7.63
C VAL A 95 3.35 -27.39 6.29
N PHE A 96 4.12 -27.80 5.28
CA PHE A 96 3.58 -28.16 3.97
C PHE A 96 2.60 -29.34 4.06
N TYR A 97 2.98 -30.43 4.75
CA TYR A 97 2.13 -31.62 4.88
C TYR A 97 0.98 -31.44 5.89
N PHE A 98 1.23 -30.74 6.99
CA PHE A 98 0.26 -30.56 8.08
C PHE A 98 -0.47 -29.22 8.04
N ARG A 99 -0.54 -28.58 6.86
CA ARG A 99 -1.20 -27.28 6.68
C ARG A 99 -2.64 -27.26 7.21
N GLY A 100 -3.38 -28.36 7.06
CA GLY A 100 -4.78 -28.46 7.51
C GLY A 100 -4.97 -28.14 9.00
N LEU A 101 -3.95 -28.36 9.84
CA LEU A 101 -3.98 -28.03 11.26
C LEU A 101 -4.01 -26.52 11.52
N PHE A 102 -3.43 -25.73 10.61
CA PHE A 102 -3.29 -24.28 10.74
C PHE A 102 -4.44 -23.49 10.10
N ARG A 103 -5.35 -24.15 9.39
CA ARG A 103 -6.44 -23.48 8.64
C ARG A 103 -7.45 -22.73 9.52
N HIS A 104 -7.54 -23.08 10.79
CA HIS A 104 -8.45 -22.43 11.75
C HIS A 104 -7.73 -21.48 12.72
N LEU A 105 -6.45 -21.21 12.47
CA LEU A 105 -5.55 -20.54 13.41
C LEU A 105 -5.15 -19.13 12.95
N ASP A 106 -5.98 -18.43 12.17
CA ASP A 106 -5.67 -17.09 11.64
C ASP A 106 -5.19 -16.11 12.74
N ALA A 107 -5.85 -16.13 13.91
CA ALA A 107 -5.46 -15.32 15.06
C ALA A 107 -4.08 -15.73 15.63
N THR A 108 -3.75 -17.02 15.61
CA THR A 108 -2.45 -17.53 16.09
C THR A 108 -1.35 -17.23 15.09
N VAL A 109 -1.63 -17.30 13.78
CA VAL A 109 -0.69 -16.92 12.72
C VAL A 109 -0.37 -15.43 12.80
N PHE A 110 -1.39 -14.58 13.01
CA PHE A 110 -1.19 -13.16 13.23
C PHE A 110 -0.35 -12.86 14.48
N PHE A 111 -0.62 -13.58 15.57
CA PHE A 111 0.16 -13.46 16.80
C PHE A 111 1.61 -13.91 16.61
N ALA A 112 1.83 -15.05 15.96
CA ALA A 112 3.16 -15.56 15.64
C ALA A 112 3.94 -14.58 14.75
N ASP A 113 3.28 -13.96 13.77
CA ASP A 113 3.87 -12.91 12.95
C ASP A 113 4.24 -11.68 13.80
N ALA A 114 3.35 -11.21 14.68
CA ALA A 114 3.63 -10.08 15.56
C ALA A 114 4.82 -10.34 16.49
N LEU A 115 4.88 -11.55 17.02
CA LEU A 115 5.94 -12.03 17.88
C LEU A 115 7.26 -12.10 17.10
N SER A 116 7.27 -12.65 15.88
CA SER A 116 8.48 -12.69 15.04
C SER A 116 9.04 -11.30 14.74
N VAL A 117 8.18 -10.33 14.43
CA VAL A 117 8.61 -8.94 14.19
C VAL A 117 9.26 -8.36 15.44
N GLY A 118 8.69 -8.62 16.62
CA GLY A 118 9.26 -8.18 17.90
C GLY A 118 10.62 -8.81 18.20
N LEU A 119 10.75 -10.12 17.95
CA LEU A 119 12.02 -10.82 18.15
C LEU A 119 13.10 -10.37 17.16
N PHE A 120 12.77 -10.19 15.89
CA PHE A 120 13.72 -9.68 14.90
C PHE A 120 14.12 -8.22 15.18
N ALA A 121 13.19 -7.39 15.65
CA ALA A 121 13.51 -6.03 16.11
C ALA A 121 14.54 -6.07 17.24
N LEU A 122 14.31 -6.93 18.24
CA LEU A 122 15.23 -7.15 19.34
C LEU A 122 16.58 -7.72 18.88
N ALA A 123 16.59 -8.75 18.05
CA ALA A 123 17.80 -9.38 17.52
C ALA A 123 18.65 -8.41 16.68
N GLY A 124 18.01 -7.51 15.93
CA GLY A 124 18.68 -6.45 15.17
C GLY A 124 19.27 -5.37 16.08
N ALA A 125 18.44 -4.82 16.98
CA ALA A 125 18.84 -3.73 17.85
C ALA A 125 19.90 -4.14 18.89
N SER A 126 19.78 -5.35 19.45
CA SER A 126 20.75 -5.91 20.40
C SER A 126 22.11 -6.16 19.76
N LYS A 127 22.15 -6.71 18.54
CA LYS A 127 23.41 -6.93 17.83
C LYS A 127 24.07 -5.60 17.44
N ALA A 128 23.31 -4.63 16.93
CA ALA A 128 23.85 -3.31 16.63
C ALA A 128 24.42 -2.61 17.87
N PHE A 129 23.70 -2.68 18.99
CA PHE A 129 24.16 -2.14 20.27
C PHE A 129 25.42 -2.86 20.77
N ALA A 130 25.51 -4.19 20.60
CA ALA A 130 26.69 -4.99 20.95
C ALA A 130 27.92 -4.64 20.09
N CYS A 131 27.72 -4.28 18.82
CA CYS A 131 28.77 -3.75 17.94
C CYS A 131 29.23 -2.33 18.34
N GLY A 132 28.60 -1.70 19.33
CA GLY A 132 28.92 -0.34 19.77
C GLY A 132 28.40 0.75 18.83
N GLU A 133 27.42 0.42 17.99
CA GLU A 133 26.83 1.37 17.06
C GLU A 133 26.01 2.46 17.76
N GLY A 134 25.95 3.64 17.14
CA GLY A 134 25.20 4.77 17.69
C GLY A 134 23.70 4.47 17.87
N PHE A 135 23.05 5.24 18.75
CA PHE A 135 21.62 5.11 19.08
C PHE A 135 20.72 5.01 17.84
N VAL A 136 20.87 5.95 16.90
CA VAL A 136 20.03 6.03 15.70
C VAL A 136 20.21 4.81 14.82
N LEU A 137 21.45 4.37 14.60
CA LEU A 137 21.75 3.23 13.75
C LEU A 137 21.21 1.93 14.38
N SER A 138 21.35 1.77 15.70
CA SER A 138 20.80 0.61 16.40
C SER A 138 19.28 0.48 16.27
N VAL A 139 18.56 1.59 16.35
CA VAL A 139 17.09 1.61 16.17
C VAL A 139 16.70 1.29 14.72
N ILE A 140 17.35 1.93 13.75
CA ILE A 140 17.07 1.71 12.32
C ILE A 140 17.37 0.27 11.94
N LEU A 141 18.51 -0.28 12.39
CA LEU A 141 18.90 -1.64 12.05
C LEU A 141 17.95 -2.68 12.68
N GLY A 142 17.51 -2.45 13.92
CA GLY A 142 16.43 -3.23 14.53
C GLY A 142 15.16 -3.23 13.67
N GLY A 143 14.70 -2.05 13.25
CA GLY A 143 13.54 -1.91 12.36
C GLY A 143 13.70 -2.62 11.02
N ILE A 144 14.85 -2.46 10.35
CA ILE A 144 15.16 -3.13 9.07
C ILE A 144 15.16 -4.65 9.24
N THR A 145 15.77 -5.16 10.31
CA THR A 145 15.80 -6.60 10.60
C THR A 145 14.39 -7.15 10.81
N ALA A 146 13.54 -6.40 11.54
CA ALA A 146 12.16 -6.77 11.84
C ALA A 146 11.27 -6.93 10.60
N VAL A 147 11.43 -6.01 9.63
CA VAL A 147 10.59 -5.97 8.43
C VAL A 147 11.23 -6.66 7.22
N GLY A 148 12.54 -6.83 7.22
CA GLY A 148 13.32 -7.28 6.07
C GLY A 148 12.95 -8.70 5.62
N GLY A 149 12.74 -9.62 6.57
CA GLY A 149 12.34 -10.99 6.25
C GLY A 149 10.97 -11.06 5.56
N GLY A 150 9.97 -10.33 6.08
CA GLY A 150 8.65 -10.23 5.46
C GLY A 150 8.68 -9.52 4.11
N ALA A 151 9.49 -8.46 3.99
CA ALA A 151 9.63 -7.75 2.72
C ALA A 151 10.24 -8.62 1.61
N ILE A 152 11.29 -9.41 1.91
CA ILE A 152 11.89 -10.35 0.95
C ILE A 152 10.83 -11.38 0.51
N ARG A 153 10.08 -11.95 1.46
CA ARG A 153 9.03 -12.92 1.17
C ARG A 153 7.99 -12.38 0.20
N ASP A 154 7.50 -11.18 0.46
CA ASP A 154 6.45 -10.56 -0.35
C ASP A 154 6.99 -10.26 -1.77
N ILE A 155 8.23 -9.76 -1.89
CA ILE A 155 8.89 -9.52 -3.19
C ILE A 155 9.06 -10.82 -3.99
N CYS A 156 9.46 -11.92 -3.35
CA CYS A 156 9.65 -13.21 -4.02
C CYS A 156 8.35 -13.79 -4.60
N VAL A 157 7.21 -13.47 -4.00
CA VAL A 157 5.88 -13.89 -4.51
C VAL A 157 5.33 -12.89 -5.54
N GLY A 158 5.98 -11.74 -5.73
CA GLY A 158 5.55 -10.70 -6.67
C GLY A 158 4.45 -9.79 -6.10
N GLU A 159 4.30 -9.74 -4.78
CA GLU A 159 3.36 -8.85 -4.10
C GLU A 159 4.09 -7.59 -3.60
N THR A 160 3.37 -6.48 -3.50
CA THR A 160 3.92 -5.27 -2.88
C THR A 160 4.12 -5.52 -1.38
N PRO A 161 5.33 -5.35 -0.82
CA PRO A 161 5.59 -5.61 0.58
C PRO A 161 4.63 -4.92 1.53
N GLY A 162 4.21 -5.61 2.59
CA GLY A 162 3.29 -5.07 3.60
C GLY A 162 3.80 -3.79 4.31
N ILE A 163 5.11 -3.53 4.25
CA ILE A 163 5.73 -2.28 4.72
C ILE A 163 5.37 -1.06 3.85
N PHE A 164 5.16 -1.24 2.54
CA PHE A 164 4.86 -0.15 1.62
C PHE A 164 3.35 0.06 1.44
N GLN A 165 2.54 -0.92 1.85
CA GLN A 165 1.09 -0.80 1.82
C GLN A 165 0.57 -0.07 3.07
N GLN A 166 -0.67 0.41 2.99
CA GLN A 166 -1.41 0.86 4.17
C GLN A 166 -1.61 -0.35 5.09
N SER A 167 -0.81 -0.44 6.14
CA SER A 167 -0.84 -1.57 7.06
C SER A 167 -0.95 -1.12 8.50
N ASN A 168 -1.23 -2.10 9.36
CA ASN A 168 -1.45 -1.94 10.80
C ASN A 168 -0.13 -1.65 11.53
N PHE A 169 0.46 -0.47 11.30
CA PHE A 169 1.69 -0.01 11.95
C PHE A 169 2.83 -1.05 11.97
N TYR A 170 2.97 -1.87 10.93
CA TYR A 170 3.91 -2.98 10.90
C TYR A 170 5.37 -2.53 11.15
N ALA A 171 5.85 -1.59 10.32
CA ALA A 171 7.21 -1.05 10.45
C ALA A 171 7.37 -0.13 11.67
N VAL A 172 6.32 0.63 12.01
CA VAL A 172 6.33 1.55 13.15
C VAL A 172 6.42 0.77 14.47
N ALA A 173 5.76 -0.38 14.57
CA ALA A 173 5.88 -1.26 15.73
C ALA A 173 7.31 -1.79 15.88
N GLY A 174 7.92 -2.30 14.81
CA GLY A 174 9.32 -2.76 14.84
C GLY A 174 10.31 -1.66 15.23
N LEU A 175 10.14 -0.45 14.68
CA LEU A 175 10.95 0.72 15.05
C LEU A 175 10.71 1.15 16.49
N GLY A 176 9.46 1.16 16.96
CA GLY A 176 9.08 1.52 18.32
C GLY A 176 9.65 0.55 19.36
N GLY A 177 9.60 -0.75 19.09
CA GLY A 177 10.25 -1.76 19.93
C GLY A 177 11.77 -1.62 19.96
N SER A 178 12.39 -1.43 18.80
CA SER A 178 13.84 -1.19 18.69
C SER A 178 14.25 0.07 19.46
N PHE A 179 13.47 1.15 19.36
CA PHE A 179 13.68 2.37 20.14
C PHE A 179 13.58 2.11 21.64
N ALA A 180 12.55 1.38 22.10
CA ALA A 180 12.37 1.04 23.50
C ALA A 180 13.56 0.21 24.03
N PHE A 181 14.02 -0.79 23.27
CA PHE A 181 15.20 -1.58 23.62
C PHE A 181 16.44 -0.70 23.80
N VAL A 182 16.77 0.09 22.78
CA VAL A 182 18.00 0.90 22.77
C VAL A 182 17.94 1.96 23.87
N ALA A 183 16.80 2.62 24.07
CA ALA A 183 16.63 3.59 25.15
C ALA A 183 16.86 2.98 26.54
N LEU A 184 16.32 1.78 26.80
CA LEU A 184 16.54 1.08 28.07
C LEU A 184 17.97 0.59 28.22
N ALA A 185 18.61 0.15 27.13
CA ALA A 185 20.00 -0.28 27.14
C ALA A 185 20.95 0.89 27.48
N TYR A 186 20.73 2.08 26.91
CA TYR A 186 21.48 3.29 27.25
C TYR A 186 21.20 3.80 28.66
N ALA A 187 19.99 3.55 29.20
CA ALA A 187 19.65 3.87 30.58
C ALA A 187 20.31 2.93 31.62
N GLY A 188 21.07 1.92 31.18
CA GLY A 188 21.74 0.96 32.06
C GLY A 188 20.84 -0.14 32.61
N CYS A 189 19.66 -0.35 32.01
CA CYS A 189 18.76 -1.45 32.39
C CYS A 189 19.36 -2.81 31.97
N PRO A 190 19.13 -3.90 32.73
CA PRO A 190 19.54 -5.24 32.31
C PRO A 190 18.99 -5.60 30.92
N LEU A 191 19.87 -6.06 30.03
CA LEU A 191 19.53 -6.42 28.64
C LEU A 191 18.34 -7.40 28.51
N PRO A 192 18.18 -8.42 29.37
CA PRO A 192 17.02 -9.31 29.29
C PRO A 192 15.70 -8.58 29.49
N ILE A 193 15.65 -7.61 30.43
CA ILE A 193 14.46 -6.81 30.73
C ILE A 193 14.17 -5.87 29.56
N ALA A 194 15.21 -5.23 29.01
CA ALA A 194 15.08 -4.40 27.82
C ALA A 194 14.55 -5.21 26.61
N GLY A 195 14.99 -6.46 26.49
CA GLY A 195 14.53 -7.38 25.44
C GLY A 195 13.06 -7.76 25.58
N VAL A 196 12.63 -8.14 26.78
CA VAL A 196 11.21 -8.42 27.05
C VAL A 196 10.35 -7.18 26.79
N ALA A 197 10.82 -5.99 27.20
CA ALA A 197 10.13 -4.73 26.94
C ALA A 197 10.01 -4.44 25.44
N CYS A 198 11.03 -4.74 24.64
CA CYS A 198 10.99 -4.61 23.18
C CYS A 198 9.90 -5.49 22.55
N VAL A 199 9.96 -6.80 22.80
CA VAL A 199 9.00 -7.77 22.22
C VAL A 199 7.58 -7.47 22.68
N PHE A 200 7.41 -7.12 23.96
CA PHE A 200 6.13 -6.68 24.51
C PHE A 200 5.63 -5.42 23.81
N ALA A 201 6.46 -4.39 23.66
CA ALA A 201 6.09 -3.15 22.98
C ALA A 201 5.65 -3.41 21.53
N VAL A 202 6.39 -4.20 20.76
CA VAL A 202 6.00 -4.53 19.37
C VAL A 202 4.68 -5.29 19.32
N THR A 203 4.54 -6.34 20.12
CA THR A 203 3.35 -7.20 20.12
C THR A 203 2.12 -6.42 20.58
N PHE A 204 2.28 -5.60 21.61
CA PHE A 204 1.23 -4.73 22.12
C PHE A 204 0.81 -3.69 21.07
N LEU A 205 1.77 -3.00 20.44
CA LEU A 205 1.46 -1.99 19.41
C LEU A 205 0.74 -2.62 18.21
N ARG A 206 1.15 -3.83 17.80
CA ARG A 206 0.51 -4.63 16.75
C ARG A 206 -0.93 -4.99 17.11
N TYR A 207 -1.16 -5.48 18.33
CA TYR A 207 -2.49 -5.88 18.78
C TYR A 207 -3.42 -4.68 18.91
N TRP A 208 -2.91 -3.58 19.48
CA TRP A 208 -3.64 -2.32 19.62
C TRP A 208 -3.99 -1.72 18.27
N SER A 209 -3.05 -1.75 17.32
CA SER A 209 -3.26 -1.29 15.95
C SER A 209 -4.41 -2.02 15.25
N VAL A 210 -4.48 -3.35 15.40
CA VAL A 210 -5.60 -4.14 14.85
C VAL A 210 -6.90 -3.88 15.60
N TYR A 211 -6.87 -3.78 16.93
CA TYR A 211 -8.08 -3.53 17.73
C TYR A 211 -8.74 -2.19 17.39
N PHE A 212 -7.94 -1.15 17.14
CA PHE A 212 -8.44 0.19 16.80
C PHE A 212 -8.51 0.48 15.29
N ASP A 213 -8.26 -0.53 14.43
CA ASP A 213 -8.17 -0.42 12.97
C ASP A 213 -7.28 0.76 12.51
N TRP A 214 -6.17 0.98 13.21
CA TRP A 214 -5.27 2.09 12.91
C TRP A 214 -4.44 1.79 11.66
N LYS A 215 -4.84 2.39 10.54
CA LYS A 215 -4.15 2.30 9.25
C LYS A 215 -3.32 3.55 8.99
N THR A 216 -2.12 3.36 8.46
CA THR A 216 -1.32 4.48 7.96
C THR A 216 -2.00 5.13 6.75
N ALA A 217 -2.01 6.47 6.70
CA ALA A 217 -2.63 7.22 5.61
C ALA A 217 -1.78 7.12 4.32
N SER A 218 -2.43 6.85 3.18
CA SER A 218 -1.79 6.70 1.86
C SER A 218 -1.19 8.01 1.34
N GLU A 219 -1.84 9.13 1.62
CA GLU A 219 -1.43 10.46 1.14
C GLU A 219 -1.77 11.49 2.21
N ALA A 220 -0.77 11.96 2.94
CA ALA A 220 -0.87 13.20 3.69
C ALA A 220 -0.50 14.36 2.74
N ASP A 221 -1.28 14.57 1.68
CA ASP A 221 -1.11 15.77 0.86
C ASP A 221 -1.62 16.98 1.66
N LEU A 222 -0.70 17.60 2.41
CA LEU A 222 -0.96 18.85 3.12
C LEU A 222 -0.98 20.05 2.16
N THR A 223 -0.61 19.89 0.89
CA THR A 223 -0.63 20.95 -0.12
C THR A 223 -1.97 21.68 -0.20
N PRO A 224 -3.15 21.03 -0.25
CA PRO A 224 -4.44 21.72 -0.21
C PRO A 224 -4.73 22.48 1.10
N HIS A 225 -4.12 22.10 2.23
CA HIS A 225 -4.26 22.82 3.50
C HIS A 225 -3.32 24.02 3.59
N VAL A 226 -2.06 23.86 3.17
CA VAL A 226 -1.06 24.93 3.13
C VAL A 226 -1.39 25.95 2.04
N ALA A 227 -1.84 25.51 0.85
CA ALA A 227 -2.28 26.39 -0.22
C ALA A 227 -3.49 27.26 0.18
N ARG A 228 -4.41 26.73 0.99
CA ARG A 228 -5.52 27.50 1.58
C ARG A 228 -5.02 28.56 2.58
N GLY A 229 -4.02 28.24 3.38
CA GLY A 229 -3.35 29.18 4.29
C GLY A 229 -2.63 30.30 3.52
N VAL A 230 -1.84 29.95 2.51
CA VAL A 230 -1.10 30.90 1.66
C VAL A 230 -2.05 31.80 0.86
N GLY A 231 -3.17 31.27 0.34
CA GLY A 231 -4.16 32.07 -0.38
C GLY A 231 -4.89 33.10 0.49
N LYS A 232 -5.04 32.83 1.80
CA LYS A 232 -5.63 33.77 2.76
C LYS A 232 -4.64 34.87 3.13
N VAL A 233 -3.38 34.51 3.38
CA VAL A 233 -2.29 35.46 3.62
C VAL A 233 -2.05 36.34 2.40
N ARG A 234 -2.04 35.78 1.17
CA ARG A 234 -1.90 36.55 -0.07
C ARG A 234 -3.03 37.56 -0.27
N ARG A 235 -4.27 37.22 0.07
CA ARG A 235 -5.41 38.15 -0.03
C ARG A 235 -5.36 39.27 1.01
N VAL A 236 -4.91 38.97 2.23
CA VAL A 236 -4.71 39.99 3.27
C VAL A 236 -3.54 40.89 2.91
N ALA A 237 -2.41 40.33 2.46
CA ALA A 237 -1.26 41.10 1.98
C ALA A 237 -1.60 41.95 0.76
N ALA A 238 -2.36 41.42 -0.21
CA ALA A 238 -2.84 42.19 -1.35
C ALA A 238 -3.81 43.30 -0.93
N GLY A 239 -4.68 43.06 0.05
CA GLY A 239 -5.56 44.10 0.62
C GLY A 239 -4.83 45.21 1.36
N VAL A 240 -3.70 44.89 2.01
CA VAL A 240 -2.88 45.85 2.76
C VAL A 240 -1.89 46.60 1.85
N PHE A 241 -1.31 45.94 0.85
CA PHE A 241 -0.32 46.56 -0.06
C PHE A 241 -0.94 47.25 -1.28
N LEU A 242 -2.11 46.82 -1.79
CA LEU A 242 -2.74 47.43 -2.98
C LEU A 242 -3.75 48.53 -2.65
N HIS A 243 -3.98 48.88 -1.38
CA HIS A 243 -4.76 50.07 -1.00
C HIS A 243 -3.92 51.37 -0.93
N GLY A 244 -2.74 51.36 -1.55
CA GLY A 244 -1.85 52.51 -1.70
C GLY A 244 -1.99 53.28 -3.02
N GLY A 245 -3.09 53.14 -3.77
CA GLY A 245 -3.29 53.97 -4.97
C GLY A 245 -4.43 53.52 -5.86
N ASP A 246 -5.65 54.01 -5.60
CA ASP A 246 -6.70 54.12 -6.61
C ASP A 246 -7.74 55.18 -6.20
N ALA A 247 -7.28 56.43 -6.13
CA ALA A 247 -8.14 57.59 -5.98
C ALA A 247 -8.76 58.08 -7.32
N THR A 248 -8.49 57.41 -8.45
CA THR A 248 -8.80 57.95 -9.80
C THR A 248 -9.83 57.16 -10.60
N ALA A 249 -10.32 56.00 -10.14
CA ALA A 249 -11.32 55.21 -10.88
C ALA A 249 -12.79 55.62 -10.61
N ARG A 250 -13.04 56.71 -9.87
CA ARG A 250 -14.40 57.20 -9.53
C ARG A 250 -14.96 58.25 -10.51
N GLN A 251 -14.38 58.45 -11.70
CA GLN A 251 -14.74 59.58 -12.56
C GLN A 251 -15.25 59.26 -13.98
N ARG A 252 -15.67 58.02 -14.28
CA ARG A 252 -16.43 57.76 -15.54
C ARG A 252 -17.68 56.91 -15.32
N ARG A 253 -18.56 57.38 -14.43
CA ARG A 253 -20.00 57.08 -14.52
C ARG A 253 -20.63 58.10 -15.49
N LEU A 254 -20.71 57.74 -16.78
CA LEU A 254 -21.67 58.37 -17.69
C LEU A 254 -22.85 57.40 -17.87
N PRO A 255 -24.08 57.74 -17.49
CA PRO A 255 -25.20 56.82 -17.57
C PRO A 255 -25.62 56.56 -19.02
N ARG A 256 -25.78 55.28 -19.37
CA ARG A 256 -26.33 54.75 -20.63
C ARG A 256 -27.84 55.05 -20.79
N LEU A 257 -28.25 56.31 -20.65
CA LEU A 257 -29.65 56.75 -20.80
C LEU A 257 -30.04 57.13 -22.25
N LEU A 258 -29.28 56.69 -23.26
CA LEU A 258 -29.60 56.94 -24.68
C LEU A 258 -29.48 55.70 -25.58
N ARG A 259 -29.85 54.51 -25.08
CA ARG A 259 -30.05 53.34 -25.96
C ARG A 259 -31.31 52.53 -25.67
N ARG A 260 -32.34 53.19 -25.13
CA ARG A 260 -33.72 52.67 -25.04
C ARG A 260 -34.66 53.22 -26.13
N ARG A 261 -34.14 53.89 -27.17
CA ARG A 261 -34.95 54.51 -28.23
C ARG A 261 -34.90 53.85 -29.62
N HIS A 262 -34.30 52.65 -29.75
CA HIS A 262 -34.29 51.91 -31.03
C HIS A 262 -34.81 50.47 -30.95
N ALA A 263 -35.51 50.09 -29.88
CA ALA A 263 -36.19 48.78 -29.77
C ALA A 263 -37.71 48.88 -30.02
N ALA A 264 -38.13 49.86 -30.81
CA ALA A 264 -39.51 50.05 -31.25
C ALA A 264 -39.53 50.46 -32.72
N SER A 265 -39.06 49.57 -33.60
CA SER A 265 -39.38 49.62 -35.04
C SER A 265 -39.05 48.26 -35.64
N GLY A 266 -40.04 47.61 -36.25
CA GLY A 266 -39.85 46.45 -37.11
C GLY A 266 -40.23 45.08 -36.53
N ARG A 267 -41.53 44.84 -36.32
CA ARG A 267 -42.10 43.55 -36.76
C ARG A 267 -42.06 43.54 -38.29
N VAL A 268 -41.60 42.47 -38.94
CA VAL A 268 -42.19 41.86 -40.15
C VAL A 268 -41.45 40.54 -40.44
N GLN A 269 -42.27 39.49 -40.66
CA GLN A 269 -41.99 38.18 -41.30
C GLN A 269 -40.95 37.27 -40.65
N GLY A 270 -41.16 35.96 -40.57
CA GLY A 270 -42.15 35.09 -41.20
C GLY A 270 -41.53 33.68 -41.23
N GLY A 271 -42.37 32.67 -41.03
CA GLY A 271 -42.17 31.23 -41.21
C GLY A 271 -40.76 30.66 -41.36
N ASP A 272 -40.40 29.71 -40.50
CA ASP A 272 -40.02 28.38 -40.97
C ASP A 272 -39.73 27.40 -39.80
N ARG A 273 -40.34 26.21 -39.91
CA ARG A 273 -39.76 24.88 -39.56
C ARG A 273 -39.51 24.64 -38.06
N ALA A 274 -40.30 23.86 -37.33
CA ALA A 274 -40.75 22.49 -37.61
C ALA A 274 -39.62 21.65 -38.25
N ARG A 275 -38.54 21.37 -37.49
CA ARG A 275 -37.59 20.29 -37.81
C ARG A 275 -36.67 19.80 -36.67
N ASP A 276 -36.51 20.52 -35.56
CA ASP A 276 -35.43 20.19 -34.61
C ASP A 276 -35.84 19.36 -33.38
N ARG A 277 -36.88 18.50 -33.48
CA ARG A 277 -37.32 17.62 -32.36
C ARG A 277 -37.21 16.12 -32.64
N ALA A 278 -36.54 15.71 -33.72
CA ALA A 278 -36.38 14.29 -34.06
C ALA A 278 -34.97 13.72 -33.77
N ASP A 279 -33.98 14.57 -33.52
CA ASP A 279 -32.57 14.15 -33.48
C ASP A 279 -32.09 13.64 -32.10
N ALA A 280 -33.03 13.34 -31.19
CA ALA A 280 -32.73 12.79 -29.86
C ALA A 280 -32.94 11.27 -29.74
N ALA A 281 -33.21 10.54 -30.84
CA ALA A 281 -33.63 9.13 -30.77
C ALA A 281 -32.77 8.12 -31.55
N LEU A 282 -31.65 8.50 -32.19
CA LEU A 282 -30.87 7.57 -33.04
C LEU A 282 -29.41 7.32 -32.63
N GLU A 283 -28.85 8.03 -31.64
CA GLU A 283 -27.44 7.81 -31.23
C GLU A 283 -27.21 6.63 -30.27
N SER A 284 -28.26 5.97 -29.78
CA SER A 284 -28.15 4.82 -28.86
C SER A 284 -27.91 3.46 -29.53
N GLU A 285 -27.90 3.36 -30.86
CA GLU A 285 -27.67 2.08 -31.57
C GLU A 285 -26.30 1.98 -32.28
N GLY A 286 -25.52 3.08 -32.33
CA GLY A 286 -24.21 3.10 -33.01
C GLY A 286 -23.03 2.57 -32.18
N PHE A 287 -23.20 2.40 -30.86
CA PHE A 287 -22.10 2.05 -29.95
C PHE A 287 -21.80 0.54 -29.90
N ASP A 288 -22.78 -0.31 -30.27
CA ASP A 288 -22.67 -1.78 -30.17
C ASP A 288 -22.02 -2.48 -31.37
N ALA A 289 -21.84 -1.80 -32.50
CA ALA A 289 -21.23 -2.38 -33.71
C ALA A 289 -19.69 -2.35 -33.70
N CYS A 290 -19.08 -1.42 -32.95
CA CYS A 290 -17.62 -1.24 -32.93
C CYS A 290 -16.90 -2.27 -32.03
N SER A 291 -17.56 -2.76 -30.98
CA SER A 291 -16.96 -3.68 -30.00
C SER A 291 -16.73 -5.12 -30.52
N ARG A 292 -17.41 -5.56 -31.59
CA ARG A 292 -17.28 -6.94 -32.09
C ARG A 292 -16.22 -7.12 -33.18
N ALA A 293 -15.76 -6.05 -33.82
CA ALA A 293 -14.79 -6.12 -34.91
C ALA A 293 -13.33 -6.34 -34.41
N ASP A 294 -12.98 -5.83 -33.23
CA ASP A 294 -11.64 -6.00 -32.65
C ASP A 294 -11.37 -7.44 -32.16
N GLY A 295 -12.44 -8.23 -31.89
CA GLY A 295 -12.32 -9.59 -31.36
C GLY A 295 -11.96 -10.68 -32.38
N ALA A 296 -12.04 -10.39 -33.69
CA ALA A 296 -11.75 -11.39 -34.73
C ALA A 296 -10.31 -11.29 -35.28
N ALA A 297 -9.66 -10.12 -35.21
CA ALA A 297 -8.35 -9.87 -35.81
C ALA A 297 -7.14 -10.33 -34.96
N ALA A 298 -7.30 -10.57 -33.66
CA ALA A 298 -6.17 -10.96 -32.79
C ALA A 298 -5.79 -12.47 -32.86
N ARG A 299 -6.49 -13.28 -33.67
CA ARG A 299 -6.26 -14.75 -33.75
C ARG A 299 -5.40 -15.22 -34.93
N SER A 300 -4.91 -14.33 -35.79
CA SER A 300 -4.00 -14.69 -36.88
C SER A 300 -2.82 -13.72 -36.91
N GLY A 301 -1.70 -14.11 -36.31
CA GLY A 301 -0.50 -13.29 -36.19
C GLY A 301 0.17 -12.97 -37.53
N ALA A 302 -0.32 -11.93 -38.21
CA ALA A 302 0.32 -11.31 -39.36
C ALA A 302 0.14 -9.79 -39.28
N ALA A 303 1.22 -9.09 -38.94
CA ALA A 303 1.29 -7.63 -39.00
C ALA A 303 1.69 -7.18 -40.40
N SER A 304 0.87 -6.34 -41.04
CA SER A 304 1.33 -5.38 -42.04
C SER A 304 0.37 -4.17 -42.13
N PRO A 305 0.86 -2.93 -42.40
CA PRO A 305 0.18 -1.69 -42.01
C PRO A 305 -0.82 -1.10 -43.03
N ASP A 306 -1.21 -1.83 -44.08
CA ASP A 306 -1.99 -1.27 -45.20
C ASP A 306 -3.51 -1.54 -45.16
N ALA A 307 -4.01 -2.32 -44.20
CA ALA A 307 -5.45 -2.65 -44.10
C ALA A 307 -6.30 -1.55 -43.42
N SER A 308 -5.68 -0.66 -42.63
CA SER A 308 -6.39 0.40 -41.89
C SER A 308 -6.96 1.51 -42.79
N ARG A 309 -6.35 1.75 -43.97
CA ARG A 309 -6.79 2.81 -44.89
C ARG A 309 -7.99 2.41 -45.77
N ALA A 310 -8.23 1.12 -45.98
CA ALA A 310 -9.38 0.64 -46.77
C ALA A 310 -10.69 0.60 -45.96
N CYS A 311 -10.62 0.41 -44.64
CA CYS A 311 -11.80 0.30 -43.77
C CYS A 311 -12.46 1.68 -43.49
N GLY A 312 -11.66 2.75 -43.41
CA GLY A 312 -12.18 4.11 -43.21
C GLY A 312 -12.97 4.68 -44.40
N ALA A 313 -12.77 4.14 -45.61
CA ALA A 313 -13.45 4.61 -46.81
C ALA A 313 -14.90 4.09 -46.95
N ARG A 314 -15.21 2.88 -46.46
CA ARG A 314 -16.57 2.30 -46.52
C ARG A 314 -17.51 2.85 -45.44
N VAL A 315 -17.00 3.15 -44.25
CA VAL A 315 -17.82 3.73 -43.16
C VAL A 315 -18.31 5.14 -43.51
N ARG A 316 -17.55 5.88 -44.33
CA ARG A 316 -17.94 7.21 -44.82
C ARG A 316 -19.07 7.18 -45.85
N GLU A 317 -19.32 6.05 -46.53
CA GLU A 317 -20.39 5.91 -47.52
C GLU A 317 -21.76 5.58 -46.90
N GLU A 318 -21.80 4.92 -45.74
CA GLU A 318 -23.06 4.57 -45.06
C GLU A 318 -23.63 5.72 -44.21
N VAL A 319 -22.78 6.53 -43.57
CA VAL A 319 -23.22 7.66 -42.75
C VAL A 319 -23.93 8.74 -43.59
N VAL A 320 -23.50 8.95 -44.84
CA VAL A 320 -24.11 9.96 -45.74
C VAL A 320 -25.50 9.55 -46.25
N ARG A 321 -25.88 8.27 -46.15
CA ARG A 321 -27.19 7.79 -46.63
C ARG A 321 -28.32 7.89 -45.58
N ASN A 322 -28.01 8.00 -44.30
CA ASN A 322 -29.00 7.84 -43.23
C ASN A 322 -29.55 9.16 -42.64
N ASP A 323 -28.96 10.31 -42.96
CA ASP A 323 -29.43 11.65 -42.53
C ASP A 323 -30.70 12.14 -43.28
N GLY A 324 -31.32 11.28 -44.09
CA GLY A 324 -32.38 11.67 -45.03
C GLY A 324 -33.82 11.61 -44.50
N ASP A 325 -34.11 10.90 -43.39
CA ASP A 325 -35.48 10.41 -43.19
C ASP A 325 -35.88 10.19 -41.73
N ALA A 326 -36.00 11.24 -40.89
CA ALA A 326 -36.94 11.22 -39.75
C ALA A 326 -37.10 12.59 -39.09
N GLY A 327 -38.24 13.22 -39.34
CA GLY A 327 -38.87 14.15 -38.40
C GLY A 327 -40.38 14.08 -38.55
N VAL A 328 -41.10 14.35 -37.44
CA VAL A 328 -42.50 14.83 -37.33
C VAL A 328 -43.45 13.97 -36.44
N ASP A 329 -43.81 14.61 -35.32
CA ASP A 329 -45.12 14.70 -34.62
C ASP A 329 -45.56 13.84 -33.41
N SER A 330 -45.76 14.61 -32.33
CA SER A 330 -46.57 14.46 -31.13
C SER A 330 -48.08 14.59 -31.37
N ALA A 331 -48.92 13.92 -30.56
CA ALA A 331 -49.91 14.55 -29.65
C ALA A 331 -51.11 13.65 -29.29
N SER A 332 -51.65 13.91 -28.08
CA SER A 332 -53.06 13.77 -27.68
C SER A 332 -53.53 12.36 -27.25
N CYS A 333 -54.36 12.12 -26.25
CA CYS A 333 -54.93 12.82 -25.09
C CYS A 333 -55.92 11.81 -24.45
N LYS A 334 -56.01 11.82 -23.11
CA LYS A 334 -57.19 11.50 -22.28
C LYS A 334 -57.74 10.06 -22.13
N ASP A 335 -58.15 9.88 -20.87
CA ASP A 335 -59.27 9.10 -20.31
C ASP A 335 -59.06 7.63 -19.91
N GLY A 336 -59.43 7.37 -18.65
CA GLY A 336 -60.17 6.16 -18.30
C GLY A 336 -59.59 5.28 -17.20
N SER A 337 -59.94 5.59 -15.94
CA SER A 337 -60.39 4.63 -14.90
C SER A 337 -59.73 3.25 -14.79
N ARG A 338 -59.12 2.96 -13.64
CA ARG A 338 -59.63 1.99 -12.63
C ARG A 338 -58.61 1.85 -11.49
N ASP A 339 -59.22 1.79 -10.29
CA ASP A 339 -58.71 1.41 -8.96
C ASP A 339 -57.85 2.43 -8.19
#